data_AF-A0A5B9E2T6-F1
#
_entry.id   AF-A0A5B9E2T6-F1
#
_cell.length_a   1.000
_cell.length_b   1.000
_cell.length_c   1.000
_cell.angle_alpha   90.00
_cell.angle_beta   90.00
_cell.angle_gamma   90.00
#
_symmetry.space_group_name_H-M   'P 1'
#
loop_
_entity.id
_entity.type
_entity.pdbx_description
1 polymer ?
#
loop_
_entity_poly.entity_id
_entity_poly.type
_entity_poly.pdbx_seq_one_letter_code
_entity_poly.pdbx_strand_id
1 'polypeptide(L)'
;MNEAKRNERRLDRLVSRHWWEIAVTGYGSFAFYGTEHEAEEMRAHKANWEHGVATKQQVRQSNRLVREQVTWVRHEIEHGYPRSSDREKAETAVVMANP
;
A
#
# COMPACT_ATOMS: atom_id res chain seq x y z
N MET A 1 -2.25 22.21 -18.91
CA MET A 1 -3.08 21.29 -18.08
C MET A 1 -3.49 22.04 -16.83
N ASN A 2 -4.78 22.35 -16.64
CA ASN A 2 -5.24 23.18 -15.51
C ASN A 2 -5.04 22.46 -14.16
N GLU A 3 -4.60 23.21 -13.16
CA GLU A 3 -4.34 22.74 -11.79
C GLU A 3 -5.57 22.12 -11.12
N ALA A 4 -6.76 22.67 -11.39
CA ALA A 4 -8.04 22.11 -10.96
C ALA A 4 -8.27 20.67 -11.45
N LYS A 5 -7.99 20.38 -12.73
CA LYS A 5 -8.10 19.03 -13.30
C LYS A 5 -7.07 18.06 -12.71
N ARG A 6 -5.93 18.57 -12.23
CA ARG A 6 -4.88 17.77 -11.58
C ARG A 6 -5.30 17.40 -10.15
N ASN A 7 -5.94 18.34 -9.44
CA ASN A 7 -6.45 18.13 -8.08
C ASN A 7 -7.66 17.19 -8.07
N GLU A 8 -8.60 17.35 -9.00
CA GLU A 8 -9.76 16.47 -9.14
C GLU A 8 -9.35 15.01 -9.38
N ARG A 9 -8.43 14.76 -10.34
CA ARG A 9 -7.87 13.41 -10.56
C ARG A 9 -7.13 12.84 -9.35
N ARG A 10 -6.51 13.70 -8.53
CA ARG A 10 -5.84 13.29 -7.31
C ARG A 10 -6.85 12.89 -6.24
N LEU A 11 -7.92 13.65 -6.07
CA LEU A 11 -9.01 13.33 -5.15
C LEU A 11 -9.68 12.02 -5.56
N ASP A 12 -10.07 11.86 -6.82
CA ASP A 12 -10.67 10.61 -7.33
C ASP A 12 -9.80 9.37 -7.05
N ARG A 13 -8.48 9.50 -7.23
CA ARG A 13 -7.52 8.43 -6.89
C ARG A 13 -7.46 8.14 -5.40
N LEU A 14 -7.62 9.14 -4.53
CA LEU A 14 -7.65 8.93 -3.09
C LEU A 14 -8.97 8.29 -2.63
N VAL A 15 -10.12 8.69 -3.21
CA VAL A 15 -11.43 8.14 -2.82
C VAL A 15 -11.63 6.71 -3.32
N SER A 16 -10.99 6.32 -4.43
CA SER A 16 -11.08 4.97 -5.02
C SER A 16 -10.07 3.97 -4.44
N ARG A 17 -9.26 4.39 -3.46
CA ARG A 17 -8.28 3.51 -2.81
C ARG A 17 -8.92 2.67 -1.71
N HIS A 18 -8.69 1.37 -1.81
CA HIS A 18 -9.20 0.38 -0.88
C HIS A 18 -8.09 -0.56 -0.45
N TRP A 19 -8.36 -1.34 0.60
CA TRP A 19 -7.50 -2.45 0.96
C TRP A 19 -7.83 -3.65 0.10
N TRP A 20 -6.78 -4.30 -0.39
CA TRP A 20 -6.83 -5.49 -1.20
C TRP A 20 -6.02 -6.58 -0.52
N GLU A 21 -6.56 -7.79 -0.47
CA GLU A 21 -5.79 -8.99 -0.19
C GLU A 21 -5.31 -9.57 -1.50
N ILE A 22 -4.00 -9.76 -1.60
CA ILE A 22 -3.35 -10.44 -2.72
C ILE A 22 -2.83 -11.76 -2.18
N ALA A 23 -3.36 -12.87 -2.68
CA ALA A 23 -2.92 -14.21 -2.32
C ALA A 23 -2.16 -14.82 -3.50
N VAL A 24 -0.99 -15.40 -3.24
CA VAL A 24 -0.14 -16.02 -4.25
C VAL A 24 0.21 -17.43 -3.81
N THR A 25 -0.08 -18.42 -4.66
CA THR A 25 0.22 -19.83 -4.39
C THR A 25 1.71 -20.02 -4.13
N GLY A 26 2.05 -20.64 -3.01
CA GLY A 26 3.44 -20.90 -2.61
C GLY A 26 4.11 -19.78 -1.81
N TYR A 27 3.55 -18.57 -1.80
CA TYR A 27 4.07 -17.42 -1.02
C TYR A 27 3.19 -17.07 0.18
N GLY A 28 1.86 -17.07 0.00
CA GLY A 28 0.90 -16.66 1.03
C GLY A 28 0.08 -15.43 0.61
N SER A 29 -0.57 -14.78 1.58
CA SER A 29 -1.40 -13.59 1.37
C SER A 29 -0.82 -12.36 2.05
N PHE A 30 -1.00 -11.19 1.42
CA PHE A 30 -0.64 -9.90 2.01
C PHE A 30 -1.67 -8.82 1.69
N ALA A 31 -1.74 -7.80 2.54
CA ALA A 31 -2.57 -6.62 2.33
C ALA A 31 -1.84 -5.60 1.44
N PHE A 32 -2.58 -4.94 0.56
CA PHE A 32 -2.13 -3.88 -0.33
C PHE A 32 -3.14 -2.73 -0.31
N TYR A 33 -2.69 -1.49 -0.08
CA TYR A 33 -3.54 -0.31 -0.14
C TYR A 33 -3.36 0.41 -1.47
N GLY A 34 -4.41 0.45 -2.27
CA GLY A 34 -4.34 1.00 -3.62
C GLY A 34 -5.68 1.02 -4.33
N THR A 35 -5.67 1.57 -5.54
CA THR A 35 -6.78 1.45 -6.47
C THR A 35 -6.90 0.01 -6.97
N GLU A 36 -8.04 -0.34 -7.56
CA GLU A 36 -8.23 -1.67 -8.15
C GLU A 36 -7.17 -2.01 -9.20
N HIS A 37 -6.79 -1.01 -10.01
CA HIS A 37 -5.78 -1.14 -11.06
C HIS A 37 -4.40 -1.40 -10.47
N GLU A 38 -3.95 -0.57 -9.51
CA GLU A 38 -2.68 -0.76 -8.82
C GLU A 38 -2.62 -2.15 -8.13
N ALA A 39 -3.74 -2.60 -7.56
CA ALA A 39 -3.82 -3.91 -6.94
C ALA A 39 -3.73 -5.07 -7.96
N GLU A 40 -4.26 -4.88 -9.17
CA GLU A 40 -4.11 -5.85 -10.26
C GLU A 40 -2.67 -5.91 -10.78
N GLU A 41 -2.02 -4.76 -10.94
CA GLU A 41 -0.61 -4.69 -11.31
C GLU A 41 0.26 -5.39 -10.27
N MET A 42 -0.02 -5.16 -8.97
CA MET A 42 0.68 -5.84 -7.88
C MET A 42 0.45 -7.36 -7.89
N ARG A 43 -0.80 -7.80 -8.10
CA ARG A 43 -1.14 -9.23 -8.23
C ARG A 43 -0.38 -9.87 -9.39
N ALA A 44 -0.41 -9.26 -10.57
CA ALA A 44 0.26 -9.77 -11.76
C ALA A 44 1.78 -9.81 -11.59
N HIS A 45 2.36 -8.74 -11.04
CA HIS A 45 3.78 -8.66 -10.75
C HIS A 45 4.23 -9.78 -9.81
N LYS A 46 3.49 -9.99 -8.71
CA LYS A 46 3.83 -11.05 -7.74
C LYS A 46 3.58 -12.45 -8.26
N ALA A 47 2.52 -12.68 -9.02
CA ALA A 47 2.30 -13.96 -9.71
C ALA A 47 3.50 -14.32 -10.60
N ASN A 48 4.00 -13.35 -11.36
CA ASN A 48 5.15 -13.55 -12.23
C ASN A 48 6.45 -13.77 -11.45
N TRP A 49 6.67 -12.99 -10.39
CA TRP A 49 7.86 -13.11 -9.53
C TRP A 49 7.95 -14.49 -8.85
N GLU A 50 6.85 -14.93 -8.24
CA GLU A 50 6.81 -16.18 -7.47
C GLU A 50 6.53 -17.41 -8.37
N HIS A 51 6.41 -17.20 -9.69
CA HIS A 51 5.99 -18.21 -10.66
C HIS A 51 4.71 -18.97 -10.24
N GLY A 52 3.76 -18.23 -9.65
CA GLY A 52 2.56 -18.77 -9.02
C GLY A 52 1.26 -18.22 -9.59
N VAL A 53 0.15 -18.85 -9.20
CA VAL A 53 -1.20 -18.32 -9.44
C VAL A 53 -1.54 -17.34 -8.33
N ALA A 54 -2.08 -16.17 -8.68
CA ALA A 54 -2.44 -15.16 -7.70
C ALA A 54 -3.89 -14.70 -7.85
N THR A 55 -4.55 -14.46 -6.72
CA THR A 55 -5.90 -13.89 -6.62
C THR A 55 -5.85 -12.51 -5.96
N LYS A 56 -6.87 -11.70 -6.24
CA LYS A 56 -7.06 -10.36 -5.68
C LYS A 56 -8.47 -10.23 -5.15
N GLN A 57 -8.62 -9.79 -3.91
CA GLN A 57 -9.92 -9.55 -3.29
C GLN A 57 -9.93 -8.22 -2.54
N GLN A 58 -10.97 -7.41 -2.72
CA GLN A 58 -11.16 -6.22 -1.90
C GLN A 58 -11.51 -6.63 -0.47
N VAL A 59 -10.83 -6.06 0.52
CA VAL A 59 -11.02 -6.38 1.93
C VAL A 59 -11.34 -5.13 2.75
N ARG A 60 -12.08 -5.33 3.84
CA ARG A 60 -12.37 -4.27 4.80
C ARG A 60 -11.15 -4.00 5.67
N GLN A 61 -11.05 -2.77 6.21
CA GLN A 61 -10.01 -2.39 7.17
C GLN A 61 -9.95 -3.29 8.42
N SER A 62 -11.07 -3.93 8.76
CA SER A 62 -11.16 -4.86 9.88
C SER A 62 -10.45 -6.20 9.65
N ASN A 63 -10.04 -6.51 8.40
CA ASN A 63 -9.33 -7.73 8.05
C ASN A 63 -7.99 -7.80 8.82
N ARG A 64 -7.65 -8.98 9.31
CA ARG A 64 -6.44 -9.21 10.11
C ARG A 64 -5.16 -8.75 9.37
N LEU A 65 -5.03 -9.05 8.08
CA LEU A 65 -3.86 -8.68 7.27
C LEU A 65 -3.68 -7.15 7.18
N VAL A 66 -4.79 -6.42 7.27
CA VAL A 66 -4.82 -4.97 7.21
C VAL A 66 -4.43 -4.36 8.56
N ARG A 67 -4.83 -4.96 9.68
CA ARG A 67 -4.55 -4.42 11.03
C ARG A 67 -3.06 -4.20 11.29
N GLU A 68 -2.20 -5.07 10.76
CA GLU A 68 -0.75 -4.97 10.91
C GLU A 68 -0.13 -3.90 9.99
N GLN A 69 -0.81 -3.52 8.90
CA GLN A 69 -0.34 -2.50 7.94
C GLN A 69 -0.99 -1.12 8.10
N VAL A 70 -2.13 -1.01 8.79
CA VAL A 70 -2.89 0.24 8.97
C VAL A 70 -2.09 1.31 9.73
N THR A 71 -1.17 0.92 10.59
CA THR A 71 -0.30 1.85 11.33
C THR A 71 0.53 2.73 10.40
N TRP A 72 0.99 2.17 9.28
CA TRP A 72 1.82 2.88 8.29
C TRP A 72 1.00 3.72 7.33
N VAL A 73 -0.12 3.18 6.83
CA VAL A 73 -0.99 3.88 5.87
C VAL A 73 -1.73 5.05 6.51
N ARG A 74 -2.09 4.97 7.80
CA ARG A 74 -2.73 6.10 8.50
C ARG A 74 -1.80 7.30 8.61
N HIS A 75 -0.54 7.07 8.97
CA HIS A 75 0.50 8.11 9.01
C HIS A 75 0.72 8.72 7.62
N GLU A 76 0.66 7.91 6.57
CA GLU A 76 0.81 8.33 5.17
C GLU A 76 -0.36 9.20 4.67
N ILE A 77 -1.59 8.86 5.03
CA ILE A 77 -2.79 9.66 4.72
C ILE A 77 -2.80 10.98 5.50
N GLU A 78 -2.38 10.95 6.77
CA GLU A 78 -2.39 12.13 7.66
C GLU A 78 -1.27 13.13 7.34
N HIS A 79 -0.09 12.68 6.92
CA HIS A 79 1.08 13.55 6.72
C HIS A 79 1.51 13.74 5.25
N GLY A 80 1.05 12.89 4.33
CA GLY A 80 1.60 12.83 2.97
C GLY A 80 3.06 12.30 2.99
N TYR A 81 3.42 11.48 2.01
CA TYR A 81 4.72 10.78 1.98
C TYR A 81 5.92 11.72 2.29
N PRO A 82 6.75 11.39 3.30
CA PRO A 82 8.10 11.91 3.33
C PRO A 82 8.91 11.24 2.20
N ARG A 83 9.87 11.97 1.63
CA ARG A 83 10.69 11.45 0.51
C ARG A 83 11.49 10.26 1.01
N SER A 84 11.87 9.36 0.11
CA SER A 84 12.71 8.18 0.41
C SER A 84 13.99 8.50 1.20
N SER A 85 14.48 9.75 1.18
CA SER A 85 15.59 10.28 2.00
C SER A 85 15.30 10.37 3.50
N ASP A 86 14.03 10.39 3.90
CA ASP A 86 13.62 10.53 5.31
C ASP A 86 13.49 9.16 6.00
N ARG A 87 13.41 8.08 5.21
CA ARG A 87 13.42 6.69 5.67
C ARG A 87 14.72 6.33 6.38
N GLU A 88 15.85 6.73 5.80
CA GLU A 88 17.20 6.50 6.36
C GLU A 88 17.39 7.21 7.71
N LYS A 89 16.79 8.38 7.87
CA LYS A 89 16.85 9.15 9.13
C LYS A 89 15.94 8.57 10.21
N ALA A 90 14.76 8.08 9.85
CA ALA A 90 13.84 7.45 10.79
C ALA A 90 14.37 6.10 11.30
N GLU A 91 14.93 5.27 10.41
CA GLU A 91 15.55 3.98 10.79
C GLU A 91 16.77 4.21 11.71
N THR A 92 17.58 5.25 11.46
CA THR A 92 18.72 5.61 12.33
C THR A 92 18.27 6.13 13.71
N ALA A 93 17.16 6.88 13.78
CA ALA A 93 16.65 7.41 15.04
C ALA A 93 16.05 6.33 15.96
N VAL A 94 15.43 5.28 15.39
CA VAL A 94 14.87 4.17 16.16
C VAL A 94 15.96 3.28 16.75
N VAL A 95 17.07 3.07 16.03
CA VAL A 95 18.22 2.29 16.53
C VAL A 95 18.95 3.02 17.67
N MET A 96 18.93 4.36 17.69
CA MET A 96 19.56 5.16 18.75
C MET A 96 18.66 5.35 20.00
N ALA A 97 17.37 5.02 19.91
CA ALA A 97 16.40 5.21 20.98
C ALA A 97 16.13 3.95 21.83
N ASN A 98 16.79 2.82 21.51
CA ASN A 98 16.71 1.59 22.29
C ASN A 98 18.14 1.09 22.56
N PRO A 99 18.74 1.39 23.72
CA PRO A 99 20.06 0.87 24.11
C PRO A 99 20.05 -0.64 24.37
#